data_AF-A0A2E8ST79-F1
#
_entry.id   AF-A0A2E8ST79-F1
#
_cell.length_a   1.000
_cell.length_b   1.000
_cell.length_c   1.000
_cell.angle_alpha   90.00
_cell.angle_beta   90.00
_cell.angle_gamma   90.00
#
_symmetry.space_group_name_H-M   'P 1'
#
loop_
_entity.id
_entity.type
_entity.pdbx_description
1 polymer ?
#
loop_
_entity_poly.entity_id
_entity_poly.type
_entity_poly.pdbx_seq_one_letter_code
_entity_poly.pdbx_strand_id
1 'polypeptide(L)'
;MSAEEPDRLPDAPEPVPSIYAFNMSPEVSDKEAEPLLAEFDDEGSDIRAVKILVSLTLGITMILAAGYLAAVVMSDGAVLLRPSELALERHETYSALVKHPDSASTGNGVTVCIVDSGIAMEHSDLENLQLAGWMDFVNQRSSPYDDHGHGTSMAGILVANGWLKGVAKDVNLLVAKALGSDGSGNDEVVANAIDWCVNEGADIVSLSLGGAPGVLPFSIGSGRSSGDAANDAVNAGVYVVAAAGNDGGPDDDGDVAHPSSEAVVISVGGVTANGGHWSGSSQGDNNGRLLPLPILLPRADPDKKPELVAPAEAVPVLLDDGSWGLADGTSAATVYVTGALSLLLQANPELKADGSNAGPDTVDSVKRWLMESVTPQEGQTDHDDNYGYGLLNIEGLLAMAQG
;
A
#
# COMPACT_ATOMS: atom_id res chain seq x y z
N MET A 1 -30.36 -54.63 22.79
CA MET A 1 -31.12 -55.31 23.88
C MET A 1 -30.53 -54.80 25.18
N SER A 2 -31.26 -54.23 26.13
CA SER A 2 -32.69 -53.84 26.24
C SER A 2 -32.69 -52.58 27.14
N ALA A 3 -33.42 -51.48 26.93
CA ALA A 3 -34.87 -51.29 26.76
C ALA A 3 -35.69 -51.92 27.90
N GLU A 4 -36.18 -51.08 28.84
CA GLU A 4 -37.47 -51.23 29.55
C GLU A 4 -37.80 -50.00 30.43
N GLU A 5 -38.83 -49.26 30.01
CA GLU A 5 -39.88 -48.62 30.84
C GLU A 5 -41.05 -49.65 30.94
N PRO A 6 -42.23 -49.41 31.57
CA PRO A 6 -42.68 -48.41 32.55
C PRO A 6 -43.43 -49.08 33.75
N ASP A 7 -44.20 -48.34 34.58
CA ASP A 7 -45.61 -48.73 34.88
C ASP A 7 -46.48 -47.62 35.54
N ARG A 8 -47.81 -47.83 35.60
CA ARG A 8 -48.88 -46.88 35.98
C ARG A 8 -49.57 -47.13 37.35
N LEU A 9 -50.25 -46.06 37.82
CA LEU A 9 -51.51 -45.95 38.61
C LEU A 9 -52.42 -47.21 38.67
N PRO A 10 -53.26 -47.44 39.74
CA PRO A 10 -54.29 -46.50 40.27
C PRO A 10 -54.51 -46.60 41.82
N ASP A 11 -55.57 -46.17 42.54
CA ASP A 11 -56.87 -45.47 42.29
C ASP A 11 -57.39 -44.73 43.58
N ALA A 12 -58.61 -44.17 43.57
CA ALA A 12 -59.39 -43.61 44.71
C ALA A 12 -60.26 -44.71 45.44
N PRO A 13 -61.10 -44.49 46.53
CA PRO A 13 -62.08 -43.37 46.72
C PRO A 13 -62.54 -42.95 48.18
N GLU A 14 -63.24 -41.80 48.28
CA GLU A 14 -64.51 -41.48 49.06
C GLU A 14 -64.76 -41.82 50.59
N PRO A 15 -65.87 -41.39 51.26
CA PRO A 15 -66.59 -40.07 51.30
C PRO A 15 -67.24 -39.63 52.68
N VAL A 16 -67.78 -38.38 52.76
CA VAL A 16 -68.89 -37.82 53.62
C VAL A 16 -68.87 -38.01 55.19
N PRO A 17 -69.79 -37.42 56.03
CA PRO A 17 -70.93 -36.50 55.80
C PRO A 17 -71.03 -35.21 56.69
N SER A 18 -72.10 -34.44 56.41
CA SER A 18 -72.57 -33.21 57.06
C SER A 18 -73.25 -33.39 58.43
N ILE A 19 -73.38 -32.29 59.19
CA ILE A 19 -74.51 -31.82 60.07
C ILE A 19 -74.01 -30.58 60.88
N TYR A 20 -74.77 -29.55 61.30
CA TYR A 20 -76.22 -29.31 61.44
C TYR A 20 -76.60 -27.88 60.99
N ALA A 21 -77.88 -27.65 60.72
CA ALA A 21 -78.42 -26.35 60.28
C ALA A 21 -79.08 -25.53 61.41
N PHE A 22 -79.14 -24.20 61.23
CA PHE A 22 -80.24 -23.38 61.77
C PHE A 22 -80.60 -22.27 60.77
N ASN A 23 -81.86 -21.83 60.79
CA ASN A 23 -82.53 -21.19 59.65
C ASN A 23 -83.20 -19.86 60.04
N MET A 24 -82.93 -18.77 59.31
CA MET A 24 -83.87 -17.66 59.12
C MET A 24 -83.43 -16.71 57.99
N SER A 25 -84.28 -16.60 56.96
CA SER A 25 -84.30 -15.55 55.93
C SER A 25 -84.87 -14.22 56.49
N PRO A 26 -84.91 -13.08 55.75
CA PRO A 26 -84.58 -12.92 54.32
C PRO A 26 -83.77 -11.66 53.93
N GLU A 27 -83.51 -11.60 52.62
CA GLU A 27 -83.30 -10.40 51.78
C GLU A 27 -81.94 -9.65 51.81
N VAL A 28 -81.10 -10.11 50.87
CA VAL A 28 -80.10 -9.38 50.05
C VAL A 28 -78.83 -8.90 50.78
N SER A 29 -77.76 -9.70 50.63
CA SER A 29 -76.47 -9.53 51.31
C SER A 29 -75.54 -8.51 50.68
N ASP A 30 -74.79 -7.87 51.58
CA ASP A 30 -73.67 -6.95 51.40
C ASP A 30 -72.34 -7.64 50.98
N LYS A 31 -71.47 -6.84 50.35
CA LYS A 31 -70.00 -6.63 50.55
C LYS A 31 -68.94 -7.76 50.46
N GLU A 32 -67.75 -7.25 50.14
CA GLU A 32 -66.45 -7.89 49.91
C GLU A 32 -65.77 -8.44 51.17
N ALA A 33 -65.02 -9.55 51.03
CA ALA A 33 -63.60 -9.67 51.43
C ALA A 33 -63.04 -11.10 51.19
N GLU A 34 -62.40 -11.30 50.04
CA GLU A 34 -61.18 -12.10 49.75
C GLU A 34 -60.88 -13.50 50.36
N PRO A 35 -60.25 -14.40 49.57
CA PRO A 35 -58.81 -14.29 49.33
C PRO A 35 -58.35 -14.38 47.86
N LEU A 36 -57.33 -13.59 47.53
CA LEU A 36 -56.17 -13.91 46.68
C LEU A 36 -56.25 -15.23 45.89
N LEU A 37 -56.42 -15.13 44.56
CA LEU A 37 -55.41 -15.56 43.56
C LEU A 37 -55.91 -15.29 42.11
N ALA A 38 -54.95 -15.02 41.22
CA ALA A 38 -55.13 -14.87 39.77
C ALA A 38 -55.77 -13.57 39.26
N GLU A 39 -55.23 -12.44 39.72
CA GLU A 39 -54.89 -11.32 38.84
C GLU A 39 -53.86 -11.80 37.79
N PHE A 40 -54.30 -12.55 36.77
CA PHE A 40 -53.45 -13.07 35.68
C PHE A 40 -54.24 -13.25 34.37
N ASP A 41 -54.70 -12.15 33.77
CA ASP A 41 -55.08 -12.16 32.33
C ASP A 41 -54.65 -10.89 31.58
N ASP A 42 -53.63 -10.18 32.08
CA ASP A 42 -52.94 -9.11 31.34
C ASP A 42 -51.47 -9.45 31.00
N GLU A 43 -50.81 -10.36 31.73
CA GLU A 43 -49.49 -10.88 31.31
C GLU A 43 -49.53 -11.50 29.91
N GLY A 44 -50.61 -12.20 29.54
CA GLY A 44 -50.79 -12.77 28.20
C GLY A 44 -51.07 -11.75 27.09
N SER A 45 -51.45 -10.52 27.47
CA SER A 45 -51.72 -9.37 26.62
C SER A 45 -50.42 -8.58 26.41
N ASP A 46 -49.75 -8.19 27.50
CA ASP A 46 -48.47 -7.49 27.47
C ASP A 46 -47.34 -8.33 26.88
N ILE A 47 -47.21 -9.62 27.24
CA ILE A 47 -46.20 -10.49 26.62
C ILE A 47 -46.46 -10.65 25.11
N ARG A 48 -47.72 -10.55 24.65
CA ARG A 48 -48.05 -10.59 23.22
C ARG A 48 -47.72 -9.27 22.54
N ALA A 49 -48.03 -8.13 23.16
CA ALA A 49 -47.66 -6.80 22.68
C ALA A 49 -46.12 -6.63 22.61
N VAL A 50 -45.40 -7.03 23.67
CA VAL A 50 -43.93 -7.05 23.72
C VAL A 50 -43.34 -7.99 22.68
N LYS A 51 -43.89 -9.20 22.50
CA LYS A 51 -43.43 -10.10 21.42
C LYS A 51 -43.63 -9.49 20.04
N ILE A 52 -44.77 -8.86 19.78
CA ILE A 52 -45.04 -8.15 18.50
C ILE A 52 -44.06 -6.99 18.32
N LEU A 53 -43.84 -6.17 19.36
CA LEU A 53 -42.90 -5.05 19.33
C LEU A 53 -41.47 -5.53 19.05
N VAL A 54 -40.99 -6.55 19.77
CA VAL A 54 -39.66 -7.15 19.61
C VAL A 54 -39.50 -7.80 18.23
N SER A 55 -40.52 -8.49 17.72
CA SER A 55 -40.50 -9.05 16.36
C SER A 55 -40.49 -7.95 15.28
N LEU A 56 -41.22 -6.85 15.48
CA LEU A 56 -41.19 -5.69 14.59
C LEU A 56 -39.83 -4.99 14.62
N THR A 57 -39.24 -4.76 15.78
CA THR A 57 -37.91 -4.14 15.88
C THR A 57 -36.83 -5.03 15.27
N LEU A 58 -36.84 -6.34 15.56
CA LEU A 58 -35.92 -7.30 14.92
C LEU A 58 -36.11 -7.34 13.41
N GLY A 59 -37.35 -7.37 12.93
CA GLY A 59 -37.68 -7.33 11.51
C GLY A 59 -37.16 -6.06 10.84
N ILE A 60 -37.41 -4.89 11.43
CA ILE A 60 -36.91 -3.60 10.94
C ILE A 60 -35.37 -3.58 10.94
N THR A 61 -34.71 -4.03 12.01
CA THR A 61 -33.22 -4.08 12.04
C THR A 61 -32.65 -5.04 11.00
N MET A 62 -33.29 -6.19 10.76
CA MET A 62 -32.88 -7.13 9.73
C MET A 62 -33.10 -6.57 8.32
N ILE A 63 -34.20 -5.84 8.09
CA ILE A 63 -34.46 -5.16 6.80
C ILE A 63 -33.47 -4.02 6.58
N LEU A 64 -33.14 -3.24 7.61
CA LEU A 64 -32.13 -2.17 7.52
C LEU A 64 -30.72 -2.74 7.32
N ALA A 65 -30.36 -3.82 8.02
CA ALA A 65 -29.07 -4.49 7.84
C ALA A 65 -28.94 -5.14 6.46
N ALA A 66 -30.00 -5.82 5.99
CA ALA A 66 -30.04 -6.38 4.64
C ALA A 66 -30.08 -5.30 3.56
N GLY A 67 -30.75 -4.18 3.80
CA GLY A 67 -30.78 -3.01 2.91
C GLY A 67 -29.43 -2.29 2.84
N TYR A 68 -28.73 -2.16 3.96
CA TYR A 68 -27.36 -1.65 4.01
C TYR A 68 -26.38 -2.60 3.31
N LEU A 69 -26.46 -3.91 3.59
CA LEU A 69 -25.64 -4.92 2.92
C LEU A 69 -25.91 -4.95 1.40
N ALA A 70 -27.17 -4.86 0.99
CA ALA A 70 -27.55 -4.75 -0.41
C ALA A 70 -27.05 -3.44 -1.02
N ALA A 71 -27.11 -2.30 -0.32
CA ALA A 71 -26.55 -1.04 -0.81
C ALA A 71 -25.03 -1.14 -1.03
N VAL A 72 -24.29 -1.72 -0.07
CA VAL A 72 -22.83 -1.98 -0.19
C VAL A 72 -22.49 -2.93 -1.34
N VAL A 73 -23.35 -3.92 -1.63
CA VAL A 73 -23.15 -4.90 -2.72
C VAL A 73 -23.66 -4.39 -4.08
N MET A 74 -24.57 -3.40 -4.11
CA MET A 74 -25.19 -2.86 -5.34
C MET A 74 -24.64 -1.49 -5.76
N SER A 75 -23.85 -0.82 -4.92
CA SER A 75 -22.90 0.18 -5.42
C SER A 75 -21.78 -0.56 -6.16
N ASP A 76 -21.50 -0.19 -7.41
CA ASP A 76 -20.35 -0.64 -8.23
C ASP A 76 -19.01 -0.07 -7.69
N GLY A 77 -18.86 -0.14 -6.38
CA GLY A 77 -17.96 0.63 -5.54
C GLY A 77 -18.27 0.27 -4.10
N ALA A 78 -18.20 -1.03 -3.78
CA ALA A 78 -18.06 -1.44 -2.41
C ALA A 78 -16.77 -0.79 -1.90
N VAL A 79 -16.90 0.25 -1.08
CA VAL A 79 -15.78 0.78 -0.28
C VAL A 79 -15.33 -0.36 0.61
N LEU A 80 -14.37 -1.13 0.11
CA LEU A 80 -13.78 -2.28 0.78
C LEU A 80 -13.15 -1.71 2.04
N LEU A 81 -13.77 -1.89 3.21
CA LEU A 81 -13.30 -1.30 4.48
C LEU A 81 -11.95 -1.85 4.96
N ARG A 82 -11.30 -2.70 4.15
CA ARG A 82 -9.98 -3.32 4.33
C ARG A 82 -9.48 -3.89 3.00
N PRO A 83 -8.16 -4.14 2.83
CA PRO A 83 -7.61 -4.85 1.68
C PRO A 83 -8.15 -6.28 1.53
N SER A 84 -7.92 -6.88 0.36
CA SER A 84 -8.13 -8.32 0.15
C SER A 84 -7.13 -9.15 0.98
N GLU A 85 -7.49 -10.40 1.32
CA GLU A 85 -6.58 -11.32 2.04
C GLU A 85 -5.28 -11.56 1.24
N LEU A 86 -5.36 -11.62 -0.10
CA LEU A 86 -4.18 -11.74 -0.97
C LEU A 86 -3.27 -10.51 -0.88
N ALA A 87 -3.83 -9.30 -0.75
CA ALA A 87 -3.05 -8.08 -0.55
C ALA A 87 -2.37 -8.07 0.82
N LEU A 88 -3.03 -8.54 1.87
CA LEU A 88 -2.41 -8.69 3.20
C LEU A 88 -1.30 -9.76 3.19
N GLU A 89 -1.54 -10.91 2.56
CA GLU A 89 -0.53 -11.98 2.39
C GLU A 89 0.68 -11.48 1.60
N ARG A 90 0.45 -10.75 0.50
CA ARG A 90 1.52 -10.14 -0.32
C ARG A 90 2.29 -9.06 0.45
N HIS A 91 1.62 -8.28 1.30
CA HIS A 91 2.27 -7.25 2.12
C HIS A 91 3.30 -7.86 3.08
N GLU A 92 2.89 -8.86 3.86
CA GLU A 92 3.77 -9.61 4.77
C GLU A 92 4.88 -10.34 4.00
N THR A 93 4.55 -10.99 2.87
CA THR A 93 5.52 -11.68 2.02
C THR A 93 6.60 -10.72 1.53
N TYR A 94 6.22 -9.54 1.04
CA TYR A 94 7.18 -8.58 0.50
C TYR A 94 7.99 -7.86 1.57
N SER A 95 7.41 -7.57 2.73
CA SER A 95 8.13 -7.07 3.91
C SER A 95 9.25 -8.04 4.32
N ALA A 96 8.94 -9.33 4.42
CA ALA A 96 9.92 -10.37 4.71
C ALA A 96 10.95 -10.57 3.58
N LEU A 97 10.53 -10.49 2.31
CA LEU A 97 11.38 -10.72 1.14
C LEU A 97 12.51 -9.68 1.04
N VAL A 98 12.22 -8.40 1.32
CA VAL A 98 13.22 -7.31 1.33
C VAL A 98 13.96 -7.18 2.67
N LYS A 99 13.63 -8.02 3.66
CA LYS A 99 14.13 -7.94 5.05
C LYS A 99 13.93 -6.53 5.65
N HIS A 100 12.67 -6.09 5.67
CA HIS A 100 12.28 -4.84 6.32
C HIS A 100 12.47 -4.93 7.85
N PRO A 101 13.08 -3.93 8.52
CA PRO A 101 13.36 -4.00 9.95
C PRO A 101 12.13 -3.68 10.83
N ASP A 102 11.94 -4.44 11.91
CA ASP A 102 10.80 -4.30 12.82
C ASP A 102 10.69 -2.90 13.50
N SER A 103 9.89 -2.02 12.91
CA SER A 103 9.20 -0.85 13.49
C SER A 103 10.01 0.34 14.05
N ALA A 104 11.31 0.20 14.31
CA ALA A 104 12.12 1.27 14.90
C ALA A 104 12.53 2.37 13.90
N SER A 105 12.69 2.01 12.64
CA SER A 105 13.03 2.93 11.54
C SER A 105 11.78 3.21 10.71
N THR A 106 11.54 4.48 10.38
CA THR A 106 10.31 4.95 9.74
C THR A 106 10.53 6.03 8.68
N GLY A 107 11.78 6.45 8.43
CA GLY A 107 12.13 7.54 7.51
C GLY A 107 12.03 8.95 8.11
N ASN A 108 11.66 9.08 9.39
CA ASN A 108 11.49 10.38 10.04
C ASN A 108 12.74 11.27 9.94
N GLY A 109 12.55 12.48 9.41
CA GLY A 109 13.61 13.47 9.20
C GLY A 109 14.28 13.42 7.82
N VAL A 110 13.89 12.49 6.94
CA VAL A 110 14.31 12.42 5.54
C VAL A 110 13.23 13.01 4.66
N THR A 111 13.62 13.79 3.65
CA THR A 111 12.70 14.38 2.67
C THR A 111 12.73 13.56 1.39
N VAL A 112 11.57 13.07 0.96
CA VAL A 112 11.42 12.28 -0.27
C VAL A 112 10.49 13.00 -1.22
N CYS A 113 10.87 13.09 -2.50
CA CYS A 113 10.01 13.63 -3.55
C CYS A 113 9.57 12.53 -4.50
N ILE A 114 8.26 12.38 -4.68
CA ILE A 114 7.67 11.50 -5.70
C ILE A 114 7.29 12.35 -6.91
N VAL A 115 7.84 12.02 -8.08
CA VAL A 115 7.50 12.66 -9.37
C VAL A 115 6.63 11.69 -10.17
N ASP A 116 5.32 11.95 -10.24
CA ASP A 116 4.34 10.96 -10.72
C ASP A 116 3.01 11.61 -11.20
N SER A 117 1.89 10.90 -11.19
CA SER A 117 0.54 11.40 -11.53
C SER A 117 -0.15 12.18 -10.41
N GLY A 118 0.47 12.33 -9.24
CA GLY A 118 -0.07 13.09 -8.10
C GLY A 118 -0.36 12.21 -6.90
N ILE A 119 -1.33 12.61 -6.07
CA ILE A 119 -1.75 11.85 -4.89
C ILE A 119 -3.20 12.19 -4.50
N ALA A 120 -4.03 11.16 -4.30
CA ALA A 120 -5.35 11.29 -3.68
C ALA A 120 -5.20 11.23 -2.15
N MET A 121 -5.55 12.31 -1.46
CA MET A 121 -5.32 12.46 -0.01
C MET A 121 -6.48 11.88 0.83
N GLU A 122 -7.59 11.55 0.20
CA GLU A 122 -8.84 11.08 0.81
C GLU A 122 -8.81 9.59 1.21
N HIS A 123 -7.73 8.86 0.92
CA HIS A 123 -7.59 7.45 1.27
C HIS A 123 -7.34 7.25 2.78
N SER A 124 -8.06 6.31 3.41
CA SER A 124 -7.99 6.05 4.87
C SER A 124 -6.57 5.78 5.41
N ASP A 125 -5.78 4.94 4.73
CA ASP A 125 -4.36 4.70 5.08
C ASP A 125 -3.45 5.95 5.01
N LEU A 126 -3.92 7.08 4.45
CA LEU A 126 -3.22 8.37 4.36
C LEU A 126 -3.81 9.45 5.29
N GLU A 127 -4.81 9.13 6.14
CA GLU A 127 -5.52 10.12 6.99
C GLU A 127 -4.62 11.01 7.88
N ASN A 128 -3.41 10.53 8.22
CA ASN A 128 -2.46 11.24 9.07
C ASN A 128 -1.32 11.89 8.28
N LEU A 129 -1.26 11.70 6.96
CA LEU A 129 -0.22 12.26 6.10
C LEU A 129 -0.42 13.76 5.92
N GLN A 130 0.66 14.52 6.07
CA GLN A 130 0.74 15.92 5.67
C GLN A 130 1.88 16.03 4.67
N LEU A 131 1.59 16.50 3.46
CA LEU A 131 2.62 16.74 2.46
C LEU A 131 3.51 17.89 2.92
N ALA A 132 4.83 17.70 2.82
CA ALA A 132 5.81 18.76 3.01
C ALA A 132 5.72 19.80 1.88
N GLY A 133 5.25 19.38 0.70
CA GLY A 133 5.09 20.23 -0.48
C GLY A 133 4.30 19.54 -1.59
N TRP A 134 3.63 20.33 -2.41
CA TRP A 134 2.86 19.90 -3.58
C TRP A 134 3.11 20.85 -4.75
N MET A 135 3.37 20.30 -5.94
CA MET A 135 3.43 21.05 -7.18
C MET A 135 2.77 20.29 -8.32
N ASP A 136 1.94 20.97 -9.12
CA ASP A 136 1.28 20.41 -10.30
C ASP A 136 1.83 21.06 -11.57
N PHE A 137 2.73 20.36 -12.27
CA PHE A 137 3.30 20.84 -13.52
C PHE A 137 2.38 20.59 -14.73
N VAL A 138 1.30 19.83 -14.57
CA VAL A 138 0.39 19.43 -15.66
C VAL A 138 -0.79 20.39 -15.77
N ASN A 139 -1.51 20.64 -14.67
CA ASN A 139 -2.70 21.51 -14.65
C ASN A 139 -2.58 22.71 -13.70
N GLN A 140 -1.45 22.89 -13.01
CA GLN A 140 -1.19 24.03 -12.10
C GLN A 140 -2.23 24.19 -10.99
N ARG A 141 -2.82 23.08 -10.50
CA ARG A 141 -3.75 23.10 -9.36
C ARG A 141 -3.00 23.23 -8.04
N SER A 142 -3.48 24.13 -7.18
CA SER A 142 -2.90 24.39 -5.86
C SER A 142 -3.20 23.32 -4.80
N SER A 143 -4.16 22.44 -5.05
CA SER A 143 -4.54 21.36 -4.13
C SER A 143 -4.07 20.02 -4.70
N PRO A 144 -3.57 19.09 -3.85
CA PRO A 144 -3.29 17.72 -4.25
C PRO A 144 -4.49 17.02 -4.87
N TYR A 145 -4.22 16.18 -5.85
CA TYR A 145 -5.15 15.23 -6.47
C TYR A 145 -4.34 14.20 -7.26
N ASP A 146 -4.98 13.09 -7.60
CA ASP A 146 -4.54 12.15 -8.63
C ASP A 146 -5.72 11.95 -9.58
N ASP A 147 -5.45 11.89 -10.88
CA ASP A 147 -6.44 11.61 -11.93
C ASP A 147 -6.02 10.44 -12.84
N HIS A 148 -5.11 9.61 -12.33
CA HIS A 148 -4.66 8.34 -12.92
C HIS A 148 -4.49 7.21 -11.89
N GLY A 149 -4.16 7.54 -10.64
CA GLY A 149 -4.05 6.60 -9.50
C GLY A 149 -2.68 5.96 -9.30
N HIS A 150 -1.73 6.17 -10.22
CA HIS A 150 -0.39 5.59 -10.14
C HIS A 150 0.46 6.26 -9.05
N GLY A 151 0.47 7.59 -8.99
CA GLY A 151 1.18 8.33 -7.94
C GLY A 151 0.63 8.05 -6.54
N THR A 152 -0.68 7.87 -6.41
CA THR A 152 -1.33 7.39 -5.17
C THR A 152 -0.87 5.98 -4.80
N SER A 153 -0.76 5.07 -5.77
CA SER A 153 -0.23 3.72 -5.56
C SER A 153 1.22 3.74 -5.06
N MET A 154 2.07 4.57 -5.68
CA MET A 154 3.49 4.70 -5.33
C MET A 154 3.69 5.37 -3.96
N ALA A 155 2.99 6.48 -3.70
CA ALA A 155 2.98 7.11 -2.39
C ALA A 155 2.48 6.13 -1.30
N GLY A 156 1.48 5.31 -1.60
CA GLY A 156 1.00 4.25 -0.72
C GLY A 156 2.10 3.28 -0.25
N ILE A 157 2.90 2.74 -1.18
CA ILE A 157 4.02 1.84 -0.85
C ILE A 157 5.05 2.51 0.07
N LEU A 158 5.25 3.83 -0.07
CA LEU A 158 6.19 4.57 0.77
C LEU A 158 5.61 4.93 2.14
N VAL A 159 4.40 5.53 2.18
CA VAL A 159 3.89 6.26 3.35
C VAL A 159 2.57 5.79 3.97
N ALA A 160 1.94 4.71 3.46
CA ALA A 160 0.69 4.20 4.04
C ALA A 160 0.84 3.90 5.55
N ASN A 161 -0.17 4.25 6.37
CA ASN A 161 -0.14 4.00 7.79
C ASN A 161 -1.51 3.57 8.37
N GLY A 162 -2.24 2.73 7.63
CA GLY A 162 -3.47 2.11 8.12
C GLY A 162 -3.40 0.59 8.03
N TRP A 163 -4.15 -0.03 7.11
CA TRP A 163 -4.13 -1.46 6.84
C TRP A 163 -2.83 -1.92 6.17
N LEU A 164 -2.34 -1.17 5.18
CA LEU A 164 -0.98 -1.34 4.67
C LEU A 164 -0.02 -0.43 5.43
N LYS A 165 1.23 -0.88 5.59
CA LYS A 165 2.32 -0.10 6.19
C LYS A 165 3.38 0.22 5.13
N GLY A 166 3.52 1.49 4.82
CA GLY A 166 4.53 1.99 3.91
C GLY A 166 5.94 1.76 4.46
N VAL A 167 6.90 1.55 3.55
CA VAL A 167 8.30 1.21 3.88
C VAL A 167 8.95 2.28 4.76
N ALA A 168 8.60 3.56 4.58
CA ALA A 168 9.14 4.70 5.30
C ALA A 168 8.02 5.73 5.62
N LYS A 169 7.06 5.31 6.45
CA LYS A 169 5.81 6.03 6.78
C LYS A 169 5.90 7.45 7.36
N ASP A 170 7.05 7.87 7.88
CA ASP A 170 7.20 9.16 8.56
C ASP A 170 8.16 10.13 7.81
N VAL A 171 8.45 9.90 6.52
CA VAL A 171 9.24 10.85 5.69
C VAL A 171 8.51 12.18 5.48
N ASN A 172 9.26 13.25 5.25
CA ASN A 172 8.71 14.51 4.74
C ASN A 172 8.39 14.33 3.24
N LEU A 173 7.15 13.99 2.89
CA LEU A 173 6.77 13.71 1.52
C LEU A 173 6.49 14.99 0.71
N LEU A 174 7.31 15.23 -0.31
CA LEU A 174 7.03 16.15 -1.42
C LEU A 174 6.36 15.35 -2.56
N VAL A 175 5.38 15.94 -3.24
CA VAL A 175 4.77 15.34 -4.45
C VAL A 175 4.75 16.34 -5.59
N ALA A 176 5.35 15.95 -6.71
CA ALA A 176 5.36 16.69 -7.95
C ALA A 176 4.55 15.93 -9.01
N LYS A 177 3.36 16.44 -9.37
CA LYS A 177 2.58 15.88 -10.49
C LYS A 177 3.23 16.31 -11.81
N ALA A 178 3.82 15.35 -12.52
CA ALA A 178 4.45 15.49 -13.83
C ALA A 178 3.78 14.63 -14.91
N LEU A 179 2.95 13.64 -14.52
CA LEU A 179 2.21 12.76 -15.43
C LEU A 179 0.73 13.17 -15.53
N GLY A 180 0.16 13.06 -16.73
CA GLY A 180 -1.25 13.32 -17.03
C GLY A 180 -2.20 12.22 -16.57
N SER A 181 -3.50 12.43 -16.80
CA SER A 181 -4.58 11.48 -16.46
C SER A 181 -4.55 10.18 -17.29
N ASP A 182 -3.70 10.10 -18.31
CA ASP A 182 -3.46 8.92 -19.14
C ASP A 182 -2.11 8.24 -18.80
N GLY A 183 -1.45 8.67 -17.72
CA GLY A 183 -0.14 8.17 -17.29
C GLY A 183 1.03 8.71 -18.12
N SER A 184 0.77 9.50 -19.17
CA SER A 184 1.84 10.04 -20.03
C SER A 184 2.50 11.28 -19.42
N GLY A 185 3.80 11.44 -19.67
CA GLY A 185 4.60 12.57 -19.23
C GLY A 185 5.34 13.23 -20.40
N ASN A 186 5.73 14.48 -20.20
CA ASN A 186 6.69 15.16 -21.07
C ASN A 186 8.05 15.20 -20.35
N ASP A 187 9.12 14.82 -21.04
CA ASP A 187 10.46 14.68 -20.44
C ASP A 187 11.00 15.99 -19.84
N GLU A 188 10.74 17.14 -20.48
CA GLU A 188 11.09 18.46 -19.95
C GLU A 188 10.23 18.82 -18.72
N VAL A 189 8.98 18.38 -18.66
CA VAL A 189 8.12 18.53 -17.47
C VAL A 189 8.65 17.69 -16.30
N VAL A 190 9.08 16.45 -16.56
CA VAL A 190 9.73 15.59 -15.55
C VAL A 190 11.04 16.22 -15.07
N ALA A 191 11.87 16.76 -15.97
CA ALA A 191 13.09 17.48 -15.63
C ALA A 191 12.84 18.67 -14.69
N ASN A 192 11.84 19.51 -15.00
CA ASN A 192 11.44 20.63 -14.15
C ASN A 192 10.90 20.18 -12.77
N ALA A 193 10.22 19.03 -12.72
CA ALA A 193 9.75 18.45 -11.46
C ALA A 193 10.90 17.94 -10.58
N ILE A 194 11.91 17.28 -11.17
CA ILE A 194 13.14 16.87 -10.48
C ILE A 194 13.87 18.11 -9.94
N ASP A 195 14.07 19.15 -10.77
CA ASP A 195 14.68 20.41 -10.35
C ASP A 195 13.93 21.04 -9.17
N TRP A 196 12.59 21.01 -9.16
CA TRP A 196 11.80 21.49 -8.03
C TRP A 196 11.99 20.64 -6.76
N CYS A 197 11.98 19.31 -6.86
CA CYS A 197 12.27 18.43 -5.73
C CYS A 197 13.60 18.77 -5.04
N VAL A 198 14.66 18.98 -5.82
CA VAL A 198 15.99 19.37 -5.30
C VAL A 198 15.93 20.74 -4.63
N ASN A 199 15.24 21.72 -5.22
CA ASN A 199 15.10 23.07 -4.66
C ASN A 199 14.29 23.13 -3.35
N GLU A 200 13.32 22.23 -3.15
CA GLU A 200 12.58 22.07 -1.88
C GLU A 200 13.33 21.22 -0.84
N GLY A 201 14.56 20.78 -1.14
CA GLY A 201 15.40 20.03 -0.20
C GLY A 201 15.06 18.56 -0.08
N ALA A 202 14.67 17.90 -1.18
CA ALA A 202 14.60 16.44 -1.24
C ALA A 202 15.98 15.81 -1.01
N ASP A 203 16.03 14.80 -0.15
CA ASP A 203 17.19 13.90 -0.03
C ASP A 203 17.13 12.79 -1.10
N ILE A 204 15.90 12.34 -1.43
CA ILE A 204 15.66 11.27 -2.40
C ILE A 204 14.57 11.72 -3.38
N VAL A 205 14.78 11.49 -4.68
CA VAL A 205 13.78 11.64 -5.74
C VAL A 205 13.43 10.26 -6.29
N SER A 206 12.15 9.89 -6.21
CA SER A 206 11.60 8.63 -6.72
C SER A 206 10.91 8.88 -8.06
N LEU A 207 11.42 8.20 -9.09
CA LEU A 207 10.97 8.28 -10.48
C LEU A 207 10.36 6.95 -10.91
N SER A 208 9.11 6.71 -10.51
CA SER A 208 8.33 5.53 -10.90
C SER A 208 7.76 5.67 -12.33
N LEU A 209 8.59 6.16 -13.25
CA LEU A 209 8.26 6.50 -14.63
C LEU A 209 9.43 6.13 -15.55
N GLY A 210 9.14 5.97 -16.83
CA GLY A 210 10.16 5.66 -17.83
C GLY A 210 9.65 5.90 -19.25
N GLY A 211 10.54 6.41 -20.11
CA GLY A 211 10.35 6.43 -21.55
C GLY A 211 11.36 5.53 -22.25
N ALA A 212 11.14 5.24 -23.54
CA ALA A 212 12.11 4.53 -24.36
C ALA A 212 13.50 5.20 -24.25
N PRO A 213 14.60 4.44 -24.07
CA PRO A 213 15.93 4.99 -23.87
C PRO A 213 16.31 5.96 -24.99
N GLY A 214 16.75 7.16 -24.62
CA GLY A 214 16.81 8.34 -25.49
C GLY A 214 17.29 8.04 -26.91
N VAL A 215 16.36 8.05 -27.87
CA VAL A 215 16.65 7.74 -29.27
C VAL A 215 17.43 8.91 -29.89
N LEU A 216 18.76 8.79 -29.80
CA LEU A 216 19.82 9.72 -30.20
C LEU A 216 20.15 10.83 -29.18
N PRO A 217 21.44 11.21 -29.02
CA PRO A 217 21.88 12.42 -28.31
C PRO A 217 21.57 13.72 -29.11
N PHE A 218 20.50 13.68 -29.92
CA PHE A 218 20.04 14.74 -30.80
C PHE A 218 18.50 14.72 -30.88
N SER A 219 17.83 14.70 -29.74
CA SER A 219 16.49 15.31 -29.69
C SER A 219 16.67 16.78 -30.05
N ILE A 220 16.16 17.19 -31.22
CA ILE A 220 16.25 18.59 -31.70
C ILE A 220 15.14 19.44 -31.06
N GLY A 221 14.72 19.07 -29.85
CA GLY A 221 13.88 19.85 -28.95
C GLY A 221 14.77 20.53 -27.91
N SER A 222 14.71 21.86 -27.84
CA SER A 222 15.56 22.67 -26.98
C SER A 222 15.03 22.74 -25.55
N GLY A 223 15.04 21.60 -24.84
CA GLY A 223 14.62 21.45 -23.44
C GLY A 223 15.64 20.64 -22.64
N ARG A 224 15.59 20.76 -21.31
CA ARG A 224 16.38 19.94 -20.37
C ARG A 224 15.77 18.54 -20.31
N SER A 225 16.56 17.46 -20.42
CA SER A 225 16.03 16.10 -20.28
C SER A 225 15.86 15.68 -18.82
N SER A 226 15.03 14.67 -18.55
CA SER A 226 14.91 14.11 -17.20
C SER A 226 16.23 13.48 -16.73
N GLY A 227 17.03 12.92 -17.65
CA GLY A 227 18.40 12.48 -17.38
C GLY A 227 19.35 13.63 -16.98
N ASP A 228 19.31 14.78 -17.67
CA ASP A 228 20.12 15.96 -17.30
C ASP A 228 19.74 16.50 -15.90
N ALA A 229 18.46 16.42 -15.53
CA ALA A 229 18.00 16.80 -14.19
C ALA A 229 18.40 15.76 -13.13
N ALA A 230 18.28 14.47 -13.43
CA ALA A 230 18.70 13.39 -12.54
C ALA A 230 20.21 13.39 -12.28
N ASN A 231 21.03 13.64 -13.30
CA ASN A 231 22.49 13.77 -13.16
C ASN A 231 22.85 14.96 -12.24
N ASP A 232 22.23 16.14 -12.43
CA ASP A 232 22.48 17.30 -11.57
C ASP A 232 21.96 17.12 -10.13
N ALA A 233 20.85 16.40 -9.94
CA ALA A 233 20.37 16.02 -8.61
C ALA A 233 21.40 15.16 -7.86
N VAL A 234 21.96 14.14 -8.51
CA VAL A 234 23.04 13.32 -7.91
C VAL A 234 24.32 14.12 -7.69
N ASN A 235 24.67 15.03 -8.60
CA ASN A 235 25.79 15.97 -8.38
C ASN A 235 25.58 16.90 -7.18
N ALA A 236 24.32 17.18 -6.81
CA ALA A 236 23.94 17.91 -5.60
C ALA A 236 23.87 17.03 -4.33
N GLY A 237 24.14 15.72 -4.43
CA GLY A 237 24.06 14.76 -3.33
C GLY A 237 22.67 14.19 -3.08
N VAL A 238 21.71 14.42 -3.98
CA VAL A 238 20.34 13.87 -3.91
C VAL A 238 20.30 12.50 -4.57
N TYR A 239 19.77 11.50 -3.88
CA TYR A 239 19.63 10.16 -4.45
C TYR A 239 18.48 10.13 -5.45
N VAL A 240 18.75 9.69 -6.69
CA VAL A 240 17.69 9.47 -7.69
C VAL A 240 17.48 7.98 -7.89
N VAL A 241 16.26 7.51 -7.67
CA VAL A 241 15.86 6.11 -7.83
C VAL A 241 14.81 6.05 -8.94
N ALA A 242 14.99 5.17 -9.92
CA ALA A 242 14.11 5.07 -11.08
C ALA A 242 13.72 3.63 -11.42
N ALA A 243 12.54 3.47 -12.03
CA ALA A 243 12.04 2.20 -12.51
C ALA A 243 12.86 1.72 -13.71
N ALA A 244 13.26 0.44 -13.74
CA ALA A 244 13.96 -0.13 -14.89
C ALA A 244 13.11 -0.11 -16.18
N GLY A 245 11.78 -0.16 -16.03
CA GLY A 245 10.81 -0.25 -17.11
C GLY A 245 9.94 -1.52 -17.01
N ASN A 246 8.95 -1.62 -17.90
CA ASN A 246 7.91 -2.65 -17.87
C ASN A 246 7.70 -3.33 -19.26
N ASP A 247 8.69 -3.27 -20.16
CA ASP A 247 8.64 -3.84 -21.53
C ASP A 247 9.30 -5.23 -21.64
N GLY A 248 9.69 -5.83 -20.50
CA GLY A 248 10.34 -7.13 -20.45
C GLY A 248 9.62 -8.24 -21.22
N GLY A 249 10.39 -9.07 -21.92
CA GLY A 249 9.90 -10.19 -22.71
C GLY A 249 10.26 -10.09 -24.20
N PRO A 250 9.40 -10.57 -25.12
CA PRO A 250 9.73 -10.63 -26.55
C PRO A 250 9.85 -9.27 -27.27
N ASP A 251 9.30 -8.21 -26.67
CA ASP A 251 9.22 -6.85 -27.24
C ASP A 251 10.15 -5.85 -26.50
N ASP A 252 10.97 -6.32 -25.56
CA ASP A 252 11.97 -5.55 -24.79
C ASP A 252 12.97 -4.85 -25.73
N ASP A 253 13.20 -3.55 -25.54
CA ASP A 253 14.07 -2.76 -26.43
C ASP A 253 15.59 -2.96 -26.20
N GLY A 254 15.93 -3.74 -25.17
CA GLY A 254 17.26 -4.24 -24.86
C GLY A 254 18.00 -3.45 -23.79
N ASP A 255 17.45 -2.36 -23.26
CA ASP A 255 18.04 -1.60 -22.14
C ASP A 255 16.97 -0.97 -21.22
N VAL A 256 17.36 -0.59 -20.00
CA VAL A 256 16.45 0.03 -19.04
C VAL A 256 16.00 1.43 -19.47
N ALA A 257 14.74 1.76 -19.19
CA ALA A 257 14.08 3.01 -19.57
C ALA A 257 14.86 4.27 -19.17
N HIS A 258 14.66 5.38 -19.88
CA HIS A 258 15.18 6.69 -19.47
C HIS A 258 14.23 7.33 -18.43
N PRO A 259 14.73 7.93 -17.32
CA PRO A 259 16.14 8.21 -16.99
C PRO A 259 16.88 7.13 -16.18
N SER A 260 16.30 5.93 -15.99
CA SER A 260 16.93 4.82 -15.25
C SER A 260 18.27 4.34 -15.84
N SER A 261 18.45 4.46 -17.15
CA SER A 261 19.66 4.13 -17.89
C SER A 261 20.86 5.06 -17.62
N GLU A 262 20.65 6.20 -16.98
CA GLU A 262 21.71 7.12 -16.55
C GLU A 262 22.62 6.46 -15.50
N ALA A 263 23.94 6.58 -15.67
CA ALA A 263 24.90 5.85 -14.83
C ALA A 263 24.75 6.15 -13.33
N VAL A 264 24.51 7.42 -12.97
CA VAL A 264 24.42 7.87 -11.57
C VAL A 264 23.08 7.58 -10.89
N VAL A 265 22.03 7.29 -11.68
CA VAL A 265 20.69 6.93 -11.15
C VAL A 265 20.72 5.50 -10.61
N ILE A 266 19.89 5.19 -9.61
CA ILE A 266 19.68 3.84 -9.09
C ILE A 266 18.49 3.23 -9.84
N SER A 267 18.76 2.33 -10.80
CA SER A 267 17.74 1.62 -11.58
C SER A 267 17.27 0.38 -10.84
N VAL A 268 15.96 0.22 -10.70
CA VAL A 268 15.36 -0.89 -9.95
C VAL A 268 14.49 -1.76 -10.84
N GLY A 269 14.89 -3.02 -10.98
CA GLY A 269 14.12 -4.06 -11.68
C GLY A 269 13.16 -4.82 -10.75
N GLY A 270 12.42 -5.78 -11.31
CA GLY A 270 11.28 -6.41 -10.63
C GLY A 270 11.45 -7.87 -10.23
N VAL A 271 10.94 -8.22 -9.05
CA VAL A 271 10.71 -9.63 -8.64
C VAL A 271 9.25 -9.94 -8.35
N THR A 272 8.92 -11.22 -8.47
CA THR A 272 7.67 -11.81 -7.98
C THR A 272 7.76 -12.14 -6.49
N ALA A 273 6.63 -12.56 -5.89
CA ALA A 273 6.54 -12.92 -4.48
C ALA A 273 7.37 -14.14 -4.05
N ASN A 274 7.97 -14.89 -4.98
CA ASN A 274 8.92 -15.96 -4.67
C ASN A 274 10.39 -15.51 -4.72
N GLY A 275 10.66 -14.22 -5.00
CA GLY A 275 12.00 -13.66 -5.17
C GLY A 275 12.60 -13.85 -6.56
N GLY A 276 12.00 -14.63 -7.46
CA GLY A 276 12.44 -14.76 -8.85
C GLY A 276 12.08 -13.54 -9.70
N HIS A 277 12.86 -13.31 -10.76
CA HIS A 277 12.65 -12.24 -11.74
C HIS A 277 11.21 -12.17 -12.24
N TRP A 278 10.61 -10.97 -12.23
CA TRP A 278 9.31 -10.72 -12.81
C TRP A 278 9.47 -10.46 -14.32
N SER A 279 8.80 -11.26 -15.15
CA SER A 279 9.04 -11.27 -16.61
C SER A 279 8.68 -9.98 -17.34
N GLY A 280 7.98 -9.04 -16.71
CA GLY A 280 7.71 -7.71 -17.26
C GLY A 280 8.81 -6.68 -16.99
N SER A 281 9.77 -6.96 -16.11
CA SER A 281 10.89 -6.05 -15.84
C SER A 281 11.81 -5.97 -17.04
N SER A 282 12.18 -4.76 -17.45
CA SER A 282 13.18 -4.52 -18.49
C SER A 282 14.57 -5.03 -18.07
N GLN A 283 15.33 -5.54 -19.02
CA GLN A 283 16.76 -5.85 -18.85
C GLN A 283 17.67 -4.65 -19.18
N GLY A 284 18.93 -4.67 -18.73
CA GLY A 284 19.93 -3.65 -19.08
C GLY A 284 20.98 -4.12 -20.09
N ASP A 285 21.43 -3.22 -20.97
CA ASP A 285 22.58 -3.44 -21.86
C ASP A 285 23.89 -3.03 -21.15
N ASN A 286 24.49 -3.94 -20.41
CA ASN A 286 25.70 -3.65 -19.63
C ASN A 286 27.01 -3.86 -20.38
N ASN A 287 26.96 -4.61 -21.49
CA ASN A 287 28.11 -4.89 -22.34
C ASN A 287 28.32 -3.81 -23.41
N GLY A 288 27.31 -2.98 -23.67
CA GLY A 288 27.33 -1.84 -24.58
C GLY A 288 27.13 -2.24 -26.04
N ARG A 289 26.15 -1.62 -26.71
CA ARG A 289 25.91 -1.76 -28.15
C ARG A 289 26.59 -0.68 -29.00
N LEU A 290 27.22 -1.11 -30.09
CA LEU A 290 27.74 -0.19 -31.13
C LEU A 290 26.70 0.13 -32.22
N LEU A 291 25.78 -0.81 -32.49
CA LEU A 291 24.67 -0.68 -33.43
C LEU A 291 23.48 -1.56 -32.97
N PRO A 292 22.22 -1.14 -33.19
CA PRO A 292 21.79 0.16 -33.74
C PRO A 292 22.16 1.33 -32.81
N LEU A 293 22.03 2.56 -33.31
CA LEU A 293 22.26 3.76 -32.50
C LEU A 293 21.10 3.98 -31.50
N PRO A 294 21.34 4.61 -30.33
CA PRO A 294 22.60 5.21 -29.87
C PRO A 294 23.69 4.19 -29.50
N ILE A 295 24.96 4.61 -29.60
CA ILE A 295 26.09 3.82 -29.07
C ILE A 295 26.01 3.86 -27.56
N LEU A 296 25.96 2.70 -26.92
CA LEU A 296 26.10 2.54 -25.48
C LEU A 296 27.50 2.02 -25.17
N LEU A 297 28.17 2.62 -24.19
CA LEU A 297 29.45 2.13 -23.67
C LEU A 297 29.18 1.06 -22.59
N PRO A 298 30.07 0.08 -22.40
CA PRO A 298 29.92 -0.90 -21.32
C PRO A 298 29.82 -0.21 -19.96
N ARG A 299 28.90 -0.69 -19.11
CA ARG A 299 28.71 -0.19 -17.74
C ARG A 299 29.63 -0.94 -16.78
N ALA A 300 30.24 -0.21 -15.85
CA ALA A 300 31.14 -0.76 -14.83
C ALA A 300 30.42 -0.80 -13.47
N ASP A 301 30.92 -1.59 -12.52
CA ASP A 301 30.33 -1.67 -11.18
C ASP A 301 30.61 -0.40 -10.36
N PRO A 302 29.62 0.19 -9.66
CA PRO A 302 28.30 -0.35 -9.32
C PRO A 302 27.15 0.15 -10.22
N ASP A 303 27.42 0.56 -11.46
CA ASP A 303 26.47 1.28 -12.34
C ASP A 303 25.84 0.42 -13.45
N LYS A 304 25.95 -0.91 -13.36
CA LYS A 304 25.25 -1.82 -14.27
C LYS A 304 23.76 -1.85 -13.97
N LYS A 305 22.95 -2.06 -15.01
CA LYS A 305 21.49 -1.87 -15.02
C LYS A 305 20.71 -3.19 -15.17
N PRO A 306 19.57 -3.36 -14.48
CA PRO A 306 19.23 -2.62 -13.26
C PRO A 306 20.32 -2.85 -12.19
N GLU A 307 20.56 -1.92 -11.28
CA GLU A 307 21.53 -2.15 -10.20
C GLU A 307 21.03 -3.25 -9.26
N LEU A 308 19.75 -3.24 -8.94
CA LEU A 308 19.13 -4.20 -8.03
C LEU A 308 17.66 -4.43 -8.39
N VAL A 309 17.06 -5.43 -7.77
CA VAL A 309 15.63 -5.71 -7.92
C VAL A 309 14.89 -5.66 -6.60
N ALA A 310 13.60 -5.33 -6.67
CA ALA A 310 12.69 -5.30 -5.53
C ALA A 310 11.26 -5.71 -5.98
N PRO A 311 10.28 -5.87 -5.06
CA PRO A 311 8.95 -6.36 -5.38
C PRO A 311 8.24 -5.58 -6.50
N ALA A 312 7.76 -6.28 -7.52
CA ALA A 312 7.11 -5.69 -8.68
C ALA A 312 5.83 -6.39 -9.15
N GLU A 313 5.59 -7.67 -8.85
CA GLU A 313 4.38 -8.39 -9.28
C GLU A 313 3.31 -8.43 -8.17
N ALA A 314 2.06 -8.07 -8.45
CA ALA A 314 0.95 -8.08 -7.51
C ALA A 314 1.33 -7.45 -6.15
N VAL A 315 1.91 -6.25 -6.21
CA VAL A 315 2.27 -5.46 -5.03
C VAL A 315 1.01 -4.77 -4.47
N PRO A 316 0.75 -4.86 -3.15
CA PRO A 316 -0.36 -4.15 -2.51
C PRO A 316 -0.19 -2.64 -2.61
N VAL A 317 -1.22 -1.95 -3.11
CA VAL A 317 -1.22 -0.50 -3.35
C VAL A 317 -2.50 0.16 -2.86
N LEU A 318 -2.45 1.48 -2.67
CA LEU A 318 -3.61 2.33 -2.44
C LEU A 318 -4.13 2.84 -3.79
N LEU A 319 -5.45 2.90 -3.97
CA LEU A 319 -6.10 3.39 -5.19
C LEU A 319 -6.70 4.79 -4.94
N ASP A 320 -6.85 5.57 -6.01
CA ASP A 320 -7.39 6.93 -5.99
C ASP A 320 -8.89 7.00 -5.66
N ASP A 321 -9.61 5.88 -5.78
CA ASP A 321 -11.00 5.74 -5.32
C ASP A 321 -11.15 5.52 -3.79
N GLY A 322 -10.04 5.47 -3.06
CA GLY A 322 -10.01 5.26 -1.61
C GLY A 322 -10.02 3.78 -1.18
N SER A 323 -9.79 2.84 -2.12
CA SER A 323 -9.68 1.41 -1.85
C SER A 323 -8.26 0.85 -2.06
N TRP A 324 -8.08 -0.46 -1.88
CA TRP A 324 -6.78 -1.14 -1.99
C TRP A 324 -6.75 -2.09 -3.18
N GLY A 325 -5.65 -2.05 -3.93
CA GLY A 325 -5.43 -2.85 -5.13
C GLY A 325 -4.20 -3.76 -5.03
N LEU A 326 -3.94 -4.43 -6.16
CA LEU A 326 -2.68 -5.09 -6.48
C LEU A 326 -2.21 -4.50 -7.81
N ALA A 327 -0.94 -4.09 -7.90
CA ALA A 327 -0.35 -3.54 -9.11
C ALA A 327 0.90 -4.31 -9.54
N ASP A 328 1.14 -4.35 -10.84
CA ASP A 328 2.36 -4.88 -11.45
C ASP A 328 3.22 -3.71 -11.97
N GLY A 329 4.54 -3.74 -11.74
CA GLY A 329 5.48 -2.78 -12.30
C GLY A 329 6.75 -2.55 -11.49
N THR A 330 7.87 -2.26 -12.19
CA THR A 330 9.14 -1.80 -11.57
C THR A 330 9.00 -0.44 -10.87
N SER A 331 7.94 0.31 -11.16
CA SER A 331 7.42 1.42 -10.35
C SER A 331 7.34 1.08 -8.86
N ALA A 332 6.77 -0.07 -8.49
CA ALA A 332 6.64 -0.48 -7.10
C ALA A 332 8.01 -0.79 -6.47
N ALA A 333 8.88 -1.48 -7.23
CA ALA A 333 10.23 -1.85 -6.82
C ALA A 333 11.08 -0.60 -6.50
N THR A 334 10.96 0.45 -7.33
CA THR A 334 11.56 1.78 -7.13
C THR A 334 11.23 2.38 -5.76
N VAL A 335 9.97 2.25 -5.32
CA VAL A 335 9.53 2.77 -4.03
C VAL A 335 10.07 1.94 -2.86
N TYR A 336 10.20 0.62 -3.00
CA TYR A 336 10.86 -0.20 -1.97
C TYR A 336 12.31 0.22 -1.72
N VAL A 337 13.07 0.51 -2.78
CA VAL A 337 14.46 1.02 -2.68
C VAL A 337 14.49 2.45 -2.12
N THR A 338 13.58 3.32 -2.56
CA THR A 338 13.39 4.68 -2.00
C THR A 338 13.14 4.64 -0.49
N GLY A 339 12.28 3.74 -0.03
CA GLY A 339 12.01 3.54 1.39
C GLY A 339 13.24 2.99 2.14
N ALA A 340 13.97 2.04 1.56
CA ALA A 340 15.21 1.52 2.15
C ALA A 340 16.28 2.62 2.34
N LEU A 341 16.47 3.47 1.34
CA LEU A 341 17.32 4.66 1.45
C LEU A 341 16.81 5.63 2.52
N SER A 342 15.50 5.81 2.63
CA SER A 342 14.91 6.67 3.69
C SER A 342 15.22 6.15 5.10
N LEU A 343 15.25 4.82 5.31
CA LEU A 343 15.67 4.25 6.59
C LEU A 343 17.19 4.40 6.82
N LEU A 344 18.00 4.27 5.77
CA LEU A 344 19.46 4.48 5.83
C LEU A 344 19.81 5.93 6.21
N LEU A 345 19.17 6.91 5.58
CA LEU A 345 19.40 8.34 5.82
C LEU A 345 18.84 8.80 7.17
N GLN A 346 17.76 8.17 7.68
CA GLN A 346 17.31 8.39 9.05
C GLN A 346 18.37 7.93 10.07
N ALA A 347 19.01 6.79 9.82
CA ALA A 347 20.03 6.23 10.70
C ALA A 347 21.37 7.00 10.61
N ASN A 348 21.69 7.59 9.46
CA ASN A 348 22.96 8.26 9.17
C ASN A 348 22.73 9.63 8.51
N PRO A 349 22.31 10.67 9.27
CA PRO A 349 21.91 11.96 8.71
C PRO A 349 23.02 12.72 7.98
N GLU A 350 24.29 12.35 8.15
CA GLU A 350 25.42 12.92 7.42
C GLU A 350 25.51 12.49 5.95
N LEU A 351 24.77 11.44 5.56
CA LEU A 351 24.63 10.97 4.17
C LEU A 351 23.53 11.71 3.39
N LYS A 352 22.73 12.56 4.06
CA LYS A 352 21.67 13.37 3.46
C LYS A 352 22.23 14.42 2.49
N ALA A 353 21.38 14.95 1.61
CA ALA A 353 21.77 15.97 0.63
C ALA A 353 22.12 17.33 1.27
N ASP A 354 21.63 17.59 2.49
CA ASP A 354 22.03 18.74 3.34
C ASP A 354 23.15 18.40 4.34
N GLY A 355 23.66 17.17 4.32
CA GLY A 355 24.67 16.64 5.24
C GLY A 355 26.08 17.18 5.00
N SER A 356 26.95 17.05 6.01
CA SER A 356 28.34 17.54 5.92
C SER A 356 29.20 16.82 4.88
N ASN A 357 28.74 15.65 4.41
CA ASN A 357 29.40 14.83 3.39
C ASN A 357 28.57 14.76 2.08
N ALA A 358 27.58 15.63 1.89
CA ALA A 358 26.73 15.61 0.70
C ALA A 358 27.53 15.79 -0.60
N GLY A 359 27.25 14.95 -1.60
CA GLY A 359 27.88 15.00 -2.92
C GLY A 359 27.91 13.65 -3.64
N PRO A 360 28.37 13.61 -4.90
CA PRO A 360 28.34 12.40 -5.73
C PRO A 360 29.17 11.24 -5.13
N ASP A 361 30.33 11.51 -4.52
CA ASP A 361 31.16 10.49 -3.86
C ASP A 361 30.38 9.70 -2.76
N THR A 362 29.44 10.37 -2.08
CA THR A 362 28.58 9.76 -1.05
C THR A 362 27.46 8.95 -1.69
N VAL A 363 26.89 9.40 -2.83
CA VAL A 363 25.93 8.62 -3.60
C VAL A 363 26.57 7.35 -4.16
N ASP A 364 27.75 7.44 -4.78
CA ASP A 364 28.55 6.30 -5.27
C ASP A 364 28.90 5.30 -4.16
N SER A 365 29.15 5.80 -2.94
CA SER A 365 29.42 4.95 -1.77
C SER A 365 28.19 4.16 -1.35
N VAL A 366 27.01 4.79 -1.34
CA VAL A 366 25.73 4.11 -1.05
C VAL A 366 25.30 3.18 -2.18
N LYS A 367 25.54 3.51 -3.46
CA LYS A 367 25.34 2.58 -4.59
C LYS A 367 26.16 1.30 -4.42
N ARG A 368 27.41 1.44 -3.96
CA ARG A 368 28.26 0.30 -3.62
C ARG A 368 27.73 -0.49 -2.42
N TRP A 369 27.23 0.16 -1.38
CA TRP A 369 26.59 -0.52 -0.26
C TRP A 369 25.30 -1.25 -0.65
N LEU A 370 24.50 -0.72 -1.58
CA LEU A 370 23.37 -1.44 -2.17
C LEU A 370 23.88 -2.70 -2.86
N MET A 371 24.82 -2.57 -3.80
CA MET A 371 25.46 -3.70 -4.50
C MET A 371 26.06 -4.77 -3.56
N GLU A 372 26.65 -4.36 -2.43
CA GLU A 372 27.30 -5.27 -1.48
C GLU A 372 26.33 -5.91 -0.46
N SER A 373 25.14 -5.33 -0.26
CA SER A 373 24.17 -5.77 0.76
C SER A 373 23.01 -6.62 0.25
N VAL A 374 22.72 -6.59 -1.07
CA VAL A 374 21.64 -7.37 -1.70
C VAL A 374 21.72 -8.88 -1.41
N THR A 375 20.59 -9.56 -1.59
CA THR A 375 20.51 -11.02 -1.58
C THR A 375 20.58 -11.53 -3.03
N PRO A 376 21.69 -12.14 -3.48
CA PRO A 376 21.82 -12.66 -4.85
C PRO A 376 20.92 -13.89 -5.07
N GLN A 377 20.62 -14.21 -6.33
CA GLN A 377 19.97 -15.49 -6.67
C GLN A 377 20.86 -16.70 -6.33
N GLU A 378 20.26 -17.89 -6.27
CA GLU A 378 21.02 -19.14 -6.17
C GLU A 378 21.96 -19.31 -7.38
N GLY A 379 23.27 -19.29 -7.11
CA GLY A 379 24.31 -19.43 -8.14
C GLY A 379 24.75 -18.13 -8.79
N GLN A 380 24.12 -16.99 -8.48
CA GLN A 380 24.59 -15.68 -8.91
C GLN A 380 25.88 -15.30 -8.17
N THR A 381 26.90 -14.85 -8.91
CA THR A 381 28.20 -14.42 -8.37
C THR A 381 28.62 -13.02 -8.81
N ASP A 382 28.08 -12.55 -9.92
CA ASP A 382 28.31 -11.23 -10.50
C ASP A 382 26.95 -10.61 -10.87
N HIS A 383 26.96 -9.42 -11.49
CA HIS A 383 25.76 -8.77 -12.05
C HIS A 383 25.07 -9.63 -13.11
N ASP A 384 23.73 -9.59 -13.12
CA ASP A 384 22.87 -10.18 -14.14
C ASP A 384 22.00 -9.10 -14.81
N ASP A 385 21.90 -9.12 -16.14
CA ASP A 385 21.22 -8.08 -16.94
C ASP A 385 19.71 -7.94 -16.62
N ASN A 386 19.08 -8.93 -15.95
CA ASN A 386 17.67 -8.91 -15.55
C ASN A 386 17.50 -8.69 -14.03
N TYR A 387 18.38 -9.30 -13.22
CA TYR A 387 18.26 -9.33 -11.75
C TYR A 387 19.20 -8.36 -11.01
N GLY A 388 20.03 -7.63 -11.75
CA GLY A 388 21.00 -6.71 -11.18
C GLY A 388 22.09 -7.42 -10.37
N TYR A 389 22.57 -6.80 -9.31
CA TYR A 389 23.46 -7.42 -8.32
C TYR A 389 22.71 -8.38 -7.38
N GLY A 390 21.38 -8.23 -7.25
CA GLY A 390 20.55 -9.03 -6.37
C GLY A 390 19.29 -8.31 -5.89
N LEU A 391 18.55 -9.00 -5.03
CA LEU A 391 17.33 -8.51 -4.39
C LEU A 391 17.64 -7.58 -3.21
N LEU A 392 16.93 -6.46 -3.13
CA LEU A 392 16.99 -5.50 -2.03
C LEU A 392 16.97 -6.19 -0.65
N ASN A 393 17.84 -5.74 0.24
CA ASN A 393 18.00 -6.27 1.60
C ASN A 393 18.22 -5.09 2.56
N ILE A 394 17.14 -4.64 3.19
CA ILE A 394 17.13 -3.39 3.97
C ILE A 394 17.99 -3.53 5.24
N GLU A 395 17.84 -4.62 5.99
CA GLU A 395 18.73 -4.94 7.13
C GLU A 395 20.22 -4.99 6.71
N GLY A 396 20.53 -5.57 5.54
CA GLY A 396 21.88 -5.62 5.01
C GLY A 396 22.44 -4.22 4.73
N LEU A 397 21.66 -3.36 4.08
CA LEU A 397 22.04 -1.98 3.77
C LEU A 397 22.29 -1.17 5.05
N LEU A 398 21.42 -1.31 6.05
CA LEU A 398 21.57 -0.66 7.36
C LEU A 398 22.79 -1.16 8.15
N ALA A 399 23.25 -2.38 7.90
CA ALA A 399 24.47 -2.91 8.51
C ALA A 399 25.75 -2.36 7.86
N MET A 400 25.73 -2.04 6.56
CA MET A 400 26.89 -1.46 5.84
C MET A 400 27.32 -0.11 6.43
N ALA A 401 26.37 0.70 6.91
CA ALA A 401 26.67 2.00 7.54
C ALA A 401 27.21 1.91 8.98
N GLN A 402 27.23 0.71 9.58
CA GLN A 402 27.68 0.50 10.97
C GLN A 402 29.10 -0.10 11.08
N GLY A 403 29.74 -0.41 9.94
CA GLY A 403 31.05 -1.08 9.84
C GLY A 403 32.17 -0.19 9.32
#